data_AF-A0A961GI37-F1
#
_entry.id   AF-A0A961GI37-F1
#
_cell.length_a   1.000
_cell.length_b   1.000
_cell.length_c   1.000
_cell.angle_alpha   90.00
_cell.angle_beta   90.00
_cell.angle_gamma   90.00
#
_symmetry.space_group_name_H-M   'P 1'
#
loop_
_entity.id
_entity.type
_entity.pdbx_description
1 polymer ?
#
loop_
_entity_poly.entity_id
_entity_poly.type
_entity_poly.pdbx_seq_one_letter_code
_entity_poly.pdbx_strand_id
1 'polypeptide(L)'
;MFRKFLPVIAALLLVPVGAAAQEADPQAEIDQTRQRREELNAELDVLRASDVDLQRESERLEGVVRQHEEAAATAQANLAEVEASLGSLEADVREAQRLTERRKALLRERAIAAYVRPSTESFSSVLTAEDYDEAHRKTTLLAEVAEHDADVLRAKQDAEAMLLDAKTRFKAAVDEAARLRAEADAELASATAARDRHAEVQLALETRIGEFQREADLLSAHEGQLVSLIMAKATPSTTAEV
;
A
#
# COMPACT_ATOMS: atom_id res chain seq x y z
N MET A 1 13.55 -18.16 -7.88
CA MET A 1 14.49 -18.95 -8.72
C MET A 1 15.88 -18.32 -8.56
N PHE A 2 16.50 -18.51 -7.40
CA PHE A 2 17.72 -17.79 -7.01
C PHE A 2 18.93 -18.35 -7.75
N ARG A 3 19.55 -17.51 -8.58
CA ARG A 3 20.80 -17.80 -9.28
C ARG A 3 21.96 -17.58 -8.30
N LYS A 4 22.83 -18.59 -8.27
CA LYS A 4 23.95 -18.78 -7.35
C LYS A 4 24.91 -17.58 -7.37
N PHE A 5 25.12 -16.96 -6.20
CA PHE A 5 26.25 -16.06 -5.96
C PHE A 5 27.53 -16.90 -5.86
N LEU A 6 28.50 -16.60 -6.72
CA LEU A 6 29.83 -17.19 -6.72
C LEU A 6 30.70 -16.34 -5.77
N PRO A 7 31.34 -16.90 -4.74
CA PRO A 7 32.27 -16.13 -3.93
C PRO A 7 33.58 -15.96 -4.70
N VAL A 8 33.97 -14.71 -4.97
CA VAL A 8 35.31 -14.39 -5.46
C VAL A 8 36.28 -14.60 -4.30
N ILE A 9 37.11 -15.62 -4.45
CA ILE A 9 38.15 -16.00 -3.49
C ILE A 9 39.28 -14.97 -3.61
N ALA A 10 39.40 -14.10 -2.61
CA ALA A 10 40.57 -13.26 -2.41
C ALA A 10 41.77 -14.14 -1.99
N ALA A 11 42.53 -14.61 -2.98
CA ALA A 11 43.80 -15.29 -2.75
C ALA A 11 44.89 -14.27 -2.42
N LEU A 12 45.03 -13.96 -1.13
CA LEU A 12 46.16 -13.21 -0.57
C LEU A 12 47.43 -14.07 -0.68
N LEU A 13 48.15 -13.98 -1.80
CA LEU A 13 49.47 -14.60 -1.97
C LEU A 13 50.53 -13.72 -1.30
N LEU A 14 50.81 -14.05 -0.04
CA LEU A 14 52.01 -13.62 0.68
C LEU A 14 53.22 -14.39 0.09
N VAL A 15 53.95 -13.80 -0.85
CA VAL A 15 55.19 -14.40 -1.38
C VAL A 15 56.34 -14.11 -0.40
N PRO A 16 57.07 -15.14 0.08
CA PRO A 16 58.24 -14.93 0.94
C PRO A 16 59.39 -14.37 0.09
N VAL A 17 59.96 -13.25 0.54
CA VAL A 17 61.18 -12.65 -0.02
C VAL A 17 62.37 -13.55 0.31
N GLY A 18 62.59 -14.56 -0.53
CA GLY A 18 63.82 -15.33 -0.60
C GLY A 18 64.73 -14.76 -1.68
N ALA A 19 65.89 -14.25 -1.28
CA ALA A 19 66.91 -13.72 -2.18
C ALA A 19 67.45 -14.80 -3.13
N ALA A 20 66.93 -14.81 -4.36
CA ALA A 20 67.63 -15.30 -5.55
C ALA A 20 67.53 -14.17 -6.59
N ALA A 21 68.66 -13.57 -6.92
CA ALA A 21 68.76 -12.57 -7.97
C ALA A 21 68.55 -13.23 -9.33
N GLN A 22 67.31 -13.49 -9.69
CA GLN A 22 66.88 -13.45 -11.08
C GLN A 22 66.77 -11.95 -11.40
N GLU A 23 67.49 -11.45 -12.41
CA GLU A 23 67.21 -10.13 -12.97
C GLU A 23 65.78 -10.16 -13.51
N ALA A 24 64.82 -9.76 -12.68
CA ALA A 24 63.48 -9.45 -13.14
C ALA A 24 63.61 -8.24 -14.06
N ASP A 25 63.30 -8.44 -15.35
CA ASP A 25 63.29 -7.39 -16.35
C ASP A 25 62.19 -6.37 -15.97
N PRO A 26 62.54 -5.14 -15.55
CA PRO A 26 61.56 -4.13 -15.14
C PRO A 26 60.57 -3.79 -16.27
N GLN A 27 60.98 -3.99 -17.52
CA GLN A 27 60.14 -3.77 -18.69
C GLN A 27 59.08 -4.88 -18.82
N ALA A 28 59.44 -6.13 -18.55
CA ALA A 28 58.49 -7.23 -18.50
C ALA A 28 57.46 -7.05 -17.37
N GLU A 29 57.86 -6.47 -16.24
CA GLU A 29 56.98 -6.16 -15.10
C GLU A 29 55.98 -5.02 -15.44
N ILE A 30 56.42 -4.01 -16.22
CA ILE A 30 55.52 -3.01 -16.81
C ILE A 30 54.52 -3.64 -17.76
N ASP A 31 54.98 -4.49 -18.68
CA ASP A 31 54.11 -5.08 -19.70
C ASP A 31 53.07 -6.01 -19.06
N GLN A 32 53.45 -6.74 -18.01
CA GLN A 32 52.53 -7.55 -17.22
C GLN A 32 51.53 -6.69 -16.44
N THR A 33 51.97 -5.55 -15.88
CA THR A 33 51.08 -4.58 -15.22
C THR A 33 50.10 -3.94 -16.21
N ARG A 34 50.55 -3.65 -17.45
CA ARG A 34 49.70 -3.16 -18.54
C ARG A 34 48.66 -4.17 -18.96
N GLN A 35 49.03 -5.43 -19.16
CA GLN A 35 48.08 -6.50 -19.44
C GLN A 35 47.06 -6.64 -18.31
N ARG A 36 47.51 -6.61 -17.05
CA ARG A 36 46.62 -6.65 -15.89
C ARG A 36 45.64 -5.48 -15.88
N ARG A 37 46.08 -4.29 -16.28
CA ARG A 37 45.25 -3.09 -16.41
C ARG A 37 44.25 -3.18 -17.56
N GLU A 38 44.61 -3.80 -18.67
CA GLU A 38 43.68 -4.08 -19.78
C GLU A 38 42.60 -5.10 -19.37
N GLU A 39 42.99 -6.18 -18.68
CA GLU A 39 42.05 -7.13 -18.07
C GLU A 39 41.11 -6.42 -17.08
N LEU A 40 41.66 -5.57 -16.20
CA LEU A 40 40.89 -4.79 -15.24
C LEU A 40 39.94 -3.80 -15.93
N ASN A 41 40.38 -3.16 -17.03
CA ASN A 41 39.53 -2.25 -17.80
C ASN A 41 38.37 -2.97 -18.47
N ALA A 42 38.60 -4.18 -18.99
CA ALA A 42 37.53 -5.02 -19.55
C ALA A 42 36.54 -5.45 -18.46
N GLU A 43 37.02 -5.84 -17.27
CA GLU A 43 36.17 -6.10 -16.10
C GLU A 43 35.41 -4.84 -15.68
N LEU A 44 36.06 -3.68 -15.61
CA LEU A 44 35.45 -2.38 -15.31
C LEU A 44 34.32 -2.02 -16.27
N ASP A 45 34.47 -2.27 -17.56
CA ASP A 45 33.41 -1.99 -18.53
C ASP A 45 32.19 -2.90 -18.34
N VAL A 46 32.39 -4.18 -18.00
CA VAL A 46 31.30 -5.10 -17.61
C VAL A 46 30.65 -4.65 -16.30
N LEU A 47 31.45 -4.19 -15.35
CA LEU A 47 30.97 -3.74 -14.04
C LEU A 47 30.18 -2.43 -14.16
N ARG A 48 30.65 -1.47 -14.96
CA ARG A 48 29.92 -0.24 -15.32
C ARG A 48 28.59 -0.54 -15.98
N ALA A 49 28.54 -1.51 -16.90
CA ALA A 49 27.27 -1.91 -17.52
C ALA A 49 26.27 -2.42 -16.48
N SER A 50 26.74 -3.20 -15.52
CA SER A 50 25.94 -3.69 -14.40
C SER A 50 25.58 -2.60 -13.38
N ASP A 51 26.39 -1.57 -13.20
CA ASP A 51 26.05 -0.41 -12.36
C ASP A 51 24.94 0.43 -12.99
N VAL A 52 24.92 0.54 -14.32
CA VAL A 52 23.79 1.15 -15.05
C VAL A 52 22.51 0.35 -14.86
N ASP A 53 22.57 -0.98 -14.79
CA ASP A 53 21.41 -1.82 -14.45
C ASP A 53 20.93 -1.58 -13.01
N LEU A 54 21.85 -1.48 -12.04
CA LEU A 54 21.53 -1.21 -10.62
C LEU A 54 20.94 0.19 -10.43
N GLN A 55 21.50 1.20 -11.10
CA GLN A 55 20.98 2.57 -11.09
C GLN A 55 19.56 2.62 -11.67
N ARG A 56 19.32 1.96 -12.81
CA ARG A 56 17.98 1.83 -13.40
C ARG A 56 17.01 1.13 -12.45
N GLU A 57 17.45 0.09 -11.76
CA GLU A 57 16.63 -0.62 -10.79
C GLU A 57 16.31 0.25 -9.56
N SER A 58 17.27 1.06 -9.09
CA SER A 58 17.05 2.02 -8.02
C SER A 58 16.01 3.08 -8.41
N GLU A 59 16.14 3.72 -9.58
CA GLU A 59 15.18 4.70 -10.08
C GLU A 59 13.78 4.07 -10.27
N ARG A 60 13.72 2.83 -10.75
CA ARG A 60 12.48 2.07 -10.86
C ARG A 60 11.84 1.83 -9.49
N LEU A 61 12.63 1.43 -8.49
CA LEU A 61 12.15 1.19 -7.13
C LEU A 61 11.68 2.49 -6.46
N GLU A 62 12.36 3.62 -6.66
CA GLU A 62 11.91 4.93 -6.19
C GLU A 62 10.54 5.30 -6.80
N GLY A 63 10.36 5.04 -8.10
CA GLY A 63 9.07 5.19 -8.78
C GLY A 63 7.96 4.32 -8.16
N VAL A 64 8.27 3.06 -7.86
CA VAL A 64 7.33 2.13 -7.20
C VAL A 64 6.99 2.58 -5.78
N VAL A 65 7.96 3.07 -5.02
CA VAL A 65 7.75 3.63 -3.68
C VAL A 65 6.76 4.79 -3.73
N ARG A 66 7.01 5.77 -4.60
CA ARG A 66 6.09 6.91 -4.79
C ARG A 66 4.68 6.47 -5.17
N GLN A 67 4.57 5.51 -6.10
CA GLN A 67 3.28 4.99 -6.54
C GLN A 67 2.46 4.39 -5.38
N HIS A 68 3.09 3.56 -4.55
CA HIS A 68 2.41 2.95 -3.40
C HIS A 68 2.07 3.98 -2.31
N GLU A 69 2.91 5.00 -2.09
CA GLU A 69 2.61 6.09 -1.16
C GLU A 69 1.42 6.94 -1.62
N GLU A 70 1.35 7.27 -2.91
CA GLU A 70 0.22 7.99 -3.50
C GLU A 70 -1.08 7.17 -3.43
N ALA A 71 -1.01 5.87 -3.69
CA ALA A 71 -2.14 4.96 -3.55
C ALA A 71 -2.62 4.88 -2.08
N ALA A 72 -1.69 4.74 -1.12
CA ALA A 72 -2.00 4.75 0.30
C ALA A 72 -2.67 6.07 0.73
N ALA A 73 -2.13 7.21 0.29
CA ALA A 73 -2.70 8.53 0.60
C ALA A 73 -4.11 8.69 0.03
N THR A 74 -4.34 8.18 -1.18
CA THR A 74 -5.67 8.18 -1.81
C THR A 74 -6.66 7.31 -1.03
N ALA A 75 -6.26 6.10 -0.64
CA ALA A 75 -7.09 5.21 0.17
C ALA A 75 -7.41 5.82 1.55
N GLN A 76 -6.46 6.50 2.18
CA GLN A 76 -6.66 7.23 3.44
C GLN A 76 -7.62 8.42 3.30
N ALA A 77 -7.52 9.18 2.21
CA ALA A 77 -8.43 10.30 1.95
C ALA A 77 -9.88 9.79 1.76
N ASN A 78 -10.06 8.73 0.97
CA ASN A 78 -11.36 8.09 0.78
C ASN A 78 -11.90 7.52 2.09
N LEU A 79 -11.04 6.88 2.90
CA LEU A 79 -11.42 6.37 4.23
C LEU A 79 -11.95 7.49 5.12
N ALA A 80 -11.26 8.62 5.18
CA ALA A 80 -11.67 9.77 5.99
C ALA A 80 -13.02 10.34 5.55
N GLU A 81 -13.31 10.36 4.25
CA GLU A 81 -14.62 10.77 3.72
C GLU A 81 -15.73 9.82 4.17
N VAL A 82 -15.51 8.50 4.07
CA VAL A 82 -16.48 7.50 4.53
C VAL A 82 -16.69 7.59 6.04
N GLU A 83 -15.62 7.68 6.83
CA GLU A 83 -15.68 7.78 8.30
C GLU A 83 -16.44 9.03 8.76
N ALA A 84 -16.27 10.16 8.07
CA ALA A 84 -17.02 11.39 8.36
C ALA A 84 -18.54 11.20 8.17
N SER A 85 -18.96 10.32 7.25
CA SER A 85 -20.38 10.03 6.99
C SER A 85 -20.99 9.02 7.98
N LEU A 86 -20.19 8.19 8.65
CA LEU A 86 -20.68 7.11 9.53
C LEU A 86 -21.55 7.63 10.68
N GLY A 87 -21.19 8.76 11.28
CA GLY A 87 -21.98 9.37 12.35
C GLY A 87 -23.40 9.76 11.91
N SER A 88 -23.54 10.29 10.69
CA SER A 88 -24.84 10.61 10.09
C SER A 88 -25.64 9.35 9.79
N LEU A 89 -25.01 8.33 9.19
CA LEU A 89 -25.68 7.06 8.87
C LEU A 89 -26.14 6.32 10.12
N GLU A 90 -25.36 6.37 11.21
CA GLU A 90 -25.77 5.80 12.49
C GLU A 90 -26.96 6.57 13.10
N ALA A 91 -26.99 7.90 12.94
CA ALA A 91 -28.13 8.72 13.35
C ALA A 91 -29.40 8.38 12.55
N ASP A 92 -29.29 8.19 11.23
CA ASP A 92 -30.39 7.73 10.36
C ASP A 92 -30.96 6.40 10.85
N VAL A 93 -30.09 5.43 11.18
CA VAL A 93 -30.51 4.13 11.72
C VAL A 93 -31.29 4.32 13.02
N ARG A 94 -30.78 5.12 13.96
CA ARG A 94 -31.47 5.38 15.24
C ARG A 94 -32.81 6.09 15.04
N GLU A 95 -32.90 7.01 14.08
CA GLU A 95 -34.15 7.69 13.75
C GLU A 95 -35.18 6.73 13.13
N ALA A 96 -34.78 5.94 12.15
CA ALA A 96 -35.65 4.93 11.53
C ALA A 96 -36.10 3.86 12.54
N GLN A 97 -35.24 3.48 13.50
CA GLN A 97 -35.61 2.59 14.61
C GLN A 97 -36.71 3.22 15.48
N ARG A 98 -36.52 4.47 15.91
CA ARG A 98 -37.53 5.20 16.72
C ARG A 98 -38.85 5.36 15.98
N LEU A 99 -38.82 5.64 14.68
CA LEU A 99 -40.03 5.72 13.86
C LEU A 99 -40.74 4.36 13.80
N THR A 100 -40.00 3.29 13.52
CA THR A 100 -40.53 1.92 13.47
C THR A 100 -41.21 1.53 14.78
N GLU A 101 -40.56 1.77 15.93
CA GLU A 101 -41.14 1.43 17.24
C GLU A 101 -42.39 2.26 17.55
N ARG A 102 -42.41 3.55 17.17
CA ARG A 102 -43.61 4.38 17.28
C ARG A 102 -44.77 3.83 16.43
N ARG A 103 -44.51 3.43 15.18
CA ARG A 103 -45.54 2.85 14.30
C ARG A 103 -46.05 1.51 14.80
N LYS A 104 -45.17 0.66 15.35
CA LYS A 104 -45.57 -0.60 16.01
C LYS A 104 -46.44 -0.36 17.24
N ALA A 105 -46.12 0.64 18.06
CA ALA A 105 -46.92 1.00 19.23
C ALA A 105 -48.33 1.45 18.82
N LEU A 106 -48.45 2.34 17.84
CA LEU A 106 -49.74 2.79 17.30
C LEU A 106 -50.57 1.62 16.75
N LEU A 107 -49.97 0.72 15.98
CA LEU A 107 -50.67 -0.45 15.47
C LEU A 107 -51.16 -1.37 16.61
N ARG A 108 -50.35 -1.55 17.66
CA ARG A 108 -50.71 -2.35 18.83
C ARG A 108 -51.89 -1.73 19.58
N GLU A 109 -51.87 -0.43 19.81
CA GLU A 109 -52.97 0.28 20.47
C GLU A 109 -54.28 0.11 19.69
N ARG A 110 -54.24 0.22 18.35
CA ARG A 110 -55.42 -0.01 17.50
C ARG A 110 -55.90 -1.45 17.54
N ALA A 111 -54.98 -2.43 17.48
CA ALA A 111 -55.33 -3.83 17.59
C ALA A 111 -55.99 -4.17 18.94
N ILE A 112 -55.51 -3.57 20.04
CA ILE A 112 -56.14 -3.70 21.37
C ILE A 112 -57.54 -3.06 21.36
N ALA A 113 -57.68 -1.85 20.82
CA ALA A 113 -58.97 -1.18 20.73
C ALA A 113 -60.00 -1.99 19.93
N ALA A 114 -59.60 -2.55 18.79
CA ALA A 114 -60.43 -3.42 17.95
C ALA A 114 -60.80 -4.74 18.64
N TYR A 115 -59.92 -5.30 19.47
CA TYR A 115 -60.21 -6.49 20.27
C TYR A 115 -61.20 -6.19 21.41
N VAL A 116 -61.03 -5.07 22.11
CA VAL A 116 -61.88 -4.67 23.24
C VAL A 116 -63.27 -4.22 22.78
N ARG A 117 -63.36 -3.57 21.61
CA ARG A 117 -64.63 -3.15 20.98
C ARG A 117 -64.71 -3.73 19.58
N PRO A 118 -65.21 -4.99 19.45
CA PRO A 118 -65.28 -5.67 18.17
C PRO A 118 -66.19 -4.93 17.20
N SER A 119 -65.80 -4.92 15.92
CA SER A 119 -66.52 -4.26 14.82
C SER A 119 -67.96 -4.78 14.62
N THR A 120 -68.33 -5.90 15.24
CA THR A 120 -69.70 -6.45 15.21
C THR A 120 -70.71 -5.52 15.91
N GLU A 121 -70.30 -4.78 16.96
CA GLU A 121 -71.13 -3.71 17.56
C GLU A 121 -71.30 -2.52 16.62
N SER A 122 -70.33 -2.27 15.74
CA SER A 122 -70.41 -1.17 14.76
C SER A 122 -71.26 -1.54 13.55
N PHE A 123 -71.21 -2.79 13.08
CA PHE A 123 -72.06 -3.25 11.97
C PHE A 123 -73.54 -3.37 12.36
N SER A 124 -73.83 -3.83 13.58
CA SER A 124 -75.20 -3.81 14.12
C SER A 124 -75.72 -2.38 14.26
N SER A 125 -74.88 -1.41 14.62
CA SER A 125 -75.27 0.00 14.74
C SER A 125 -75.68 0.66 13.40
N VAL A 126 -75.17 0.17 12.27
CA VAL A 126 -75.57 0.61 10.92
C VAL A 126 -76.94 0.01 10.56
N LEU A 127 -77.17 -1.26 10.93
CA LEU A 127 -78.44 -1.95 10.69
C LEU A 127 -79.59 -1.41 11.56
N THR A 128 -79.29 -0.76 12.69
CA THR A 128 -80.28 -0.12 13.57
C THR A 128 -80.42 1.39 13.32
N ALA A 129 -79.92 1.93 12.21
CA ALA A 129 -80.11 3.35 11.88
C ALA A 129 -81.61 3.69 11.70
N GLU A 130 -82.04 4.83 12.23
CA GLU A 130 -83.44 5.26 12.23
C GLU A 130 -83.87 5.80 10.86
N ASP A 131 -82.92 6.34 10.09
CA ASP A 131 -83.13 6.88 8.75
C ASP A 131 -81.94 6.63 7.79
N TYR A 132 -82.17 6.92 6.50
CA TYR A 132 -81.19 6.73 5.43
C TYR A 132 -79.95 7.63 5.60
N ASP A 133 -80.12 8.85 6.09
CA ASP A 133 -79.03 9.82 6.24
C ASP A 133 -78.09 9.40 7.39
N GLU A 134 -78.64 8.86 8.47
CA GLU A 134 -77.89 8.26 9.57
C GLU A 134 -77.14 7.01 9.12
N ALA A 135 -77.79 6.13 8.35
CA ALA A 135 -77.13 4.95 7.79
C ALA A 135 -75.96 5.34 6.87
N HIS A 136 -76.14 6.34 6.00
CA HIS A 136 -75.08 6.85 5.12
C HIS A 136 -73.91 7.45 5.91
N ARG A 137 -74.18 8.27 6.93
CA ARG A 137 -73.14 8.82 7.81
C ARG A 137 -72.32 7.71 8.50
N LYS A 138 -72.99 6.70 9.05
CA LYS A 138 -72.31 5.59 9.73
C LYS A 138 -71.46 4.76 8.77
N THR A 139 -71.92 4.51 7.54
CA THR A 139 -71.12 3.76 6.56
C THR A 139 -69.90 4.55 6.08
N THR A 140 -70.02 5.86 5.87
CA THR A 140 -68.88 6.72 5.54
C THR A 140 -67.84 6.73 6.66
N LEU A 141 -68.25 6.86 7.92
CA LEU A 141 -67.32 6.82 9.07
C LEU A 141 -66.60 5.46 9.19
N LEU A 142 -67.30 4.35 8.93
CA LEU A 142 -66.67 3.03 8.91
C LEU A 142 -65.64 2.88 7.80
N ALA A 143 -65.92 3.42 6.61
CA ALA A 143 -64.97 3.42 5.50
C ALA A 143 -63.72 4.24 5.85
N GLU A 144 -63.89 5.43 6.45
CA GLU A 144 -62.78 6.28 6.91
C GLU A 144 -61.92 5.59 7.98
N VAL A 145 -62.53 4.88 8.94
CA VAL A 145 -61.80 4.09 9.94
C VAL A 145 -60.99 2.97 9.29
N ALA A 146 -61.59 2.23 8.35
CA ALA A 146 -60.91 1.15 7.64
C ALA A 146 -59.76 1.65 6.77
N GLU A 147 -59.92 2.79 6.11
CA GLU A 147 -58.87 3.45 5.35
C GLU A 147 -57.72 3.87 6.26
N HIS A 148 -58.02 4.49 7.40
CA HIS A 148 -57.02 4.86 8.40
C HIS A 148 -56.30 3.62 8.98
N ASP A 149 -56.99 2.50 9.21
CA ASP A 149 -56.35 1.25 9.64
C ASP A 149 -55.33 0.75 8.61
N ALA A 150 -55.72 0.78 7.33
CA ALA A 150 -54.84 0.43 6.24
C ALA A 150 -53.63 1.38 6.16
N ASP A 151 -53.82 2.68 6.37
CA ASP A 151 -52.72 3.65 6.41
C ASP A 151 -51.74 3.41 7.55
N VAL A 152 -52.21 3.03 8.73
CA VAL A 152 -51.33 2.70 9.87
C VAL A 152 -50.47 1.48 9.56
N LEU A 153 -51.06 0.45 8.91
CA LEU A 153 -50.33 -0.72 8.46
C LEU A 153 -49.28 -0.37 7.40
N ARG A 154 -49.65 0.41 6.38
CA ARG A 154 -48.72 0.88 5.34
C ARG A 154 -47.57 1.70 5.96
N ALA A 155 -47.89 2.67 6.80
CA ALA A 155 -46.89 3.50 7.47
C ALA A 155 -45.92 2.70 8.36
N LYS A 156 -46.37 1.56 8.94
CA LYS A 156 -45.46 0.62 9.61
C LYS A 156 -44.54 -0.08 8.61
N GLN A 157 -45.09 -0.60 7.52
CA GLN A 157 -44.32 -1.29 6.49
C GLN A 157 -43.26 -0.35 5.88
N ASP A 158 -43.63 0.89 5.60
CA ASP A 158 -42.71 1.92 5.10
C ASP A 158 -41.60 2.22 6.12
N ALA A 159 -41.93 2.35 7.40
CA ALA A 159 -40.94 2.56 8.45
C ALA A 159 -39.97 1.37 8.59
N GLU A 160 -40.46 0.13 8.47
CA GLU A 160 -39.62 -1.08 8.47
C GLU A 160 -38.71 -1.14 7.24
N ALA A 161 -39.20 -0.74 6.07
CA ALA A 161 -38.40 -0.64 4.85
C ALA A 161 -37.31 0.44 4.98
N MET A 162 -37.65 1.62 5.50
CA MET A 162 -36.69 2.69 5.78
C MET A 162 -35.61 2.25 6.78
N LEU A 163 -35.98 1.50 7.81
CA LEU A 163 -35.03 0.96 8.77
C LEU A 163 -34.08 -0.06 8.13
N LEU A 164 -34.60 -0.95 7.27
CA LEU A 164 -33.77 -1.91 6.56
C LEU A 164 -32.80 -1.21 5.61
N ASP A 165 -33.27 -0.21 4.87
CA ASP A 165 -32.42 0.62 3.99
C ASP A 165 -31.31 1.31 4.78
N ALA A 166 -31.66 2.03 5.86
CA ALA A 166 -30.69 2.73 6.70
C ALA A 166 -29.62 1.78 7.27
N LYS A 167 -30.03 0.58 7.74
CA LYS A 167 -29.09 -0.45 8.21
C LYS A 167 -28.18 -0.96 7.10
N THR A 168 -28.73 -1.17 5.90
CA THR A 168 -27.96 -1.62 4.75
C THR A 168 -26.91 -0.59 4.34
N ARG A 169 -27.30 0.69 4.24
CA ARG A 169 -26.38 1.79 3.95
C ARG A 169 -25.28 1.92 5.00
N PHE A 170 -25.64 1.89 6.29
CA PHE A 170 -24.66 1.94 7.37
C PHE A 170 -23.69 0.77 7.30
N LYS A 171 -24.18 -0.46 7.13
CA LYS A 171 -23.33 -1.64 6.99
C LYS A 171 -22.39 -1.54 5.78
N ALA A 172 -22.91 -1.12 4.63
CA ALA A 172 -22.09 -0.94 3.42
C ALA A 172 -20.96 0.08 3.65
N ALA A 173 -21.25 1.20 4.33
CA ALA A 173 -20.23 2.18 4.68
C ALA A 173 -19.18 1.65 5.66
N VAL A 174 -19.57 0.85 6.66
CA VAL A 174 -18.63 0.17 7.57
C VAL A 174 -17.73 -0.81 6.82
N ASP A 175 -18.32 -1.64 5.95
CA ASP A 175 -17.58 -2.62 5.17
C ASP A 175 -16.60 -1.92 4.20
N GLU A 176 -17.02 -0.81 3.59
CA GLU A 176 -16.17 0.01 2.71
C GLU A 176 -15.03 0.69 3.47
N ALA A 177 -15.29 1.25 4.66
CA ALA A 177 -14.24 1.80 5.51
C ALA A 177 -13.20 0.73 5.90
N ALA A 178 -13.65 -0.48 6.25
CA ALA A 178 -12.75 -1.59 6.55
C ALA A 178 -11.90 -1.99 5.33
N ARG A 179 -12.50 -2.01 4.14
CA ARG A 179 -11.81 -2.30 2.87
C ARG A 179 -10.73 -1.25 2.58
N LEU A 180 -11.07 0.04 2.65
CA LEU A 180 -10.16 1.15 2.39
C LEU A 180 -9.00 1.18 3.40
N ARG A 181 -9.27 0.86 4.67
CA ARG A 181 -8.22 0.73 5.68
C ARG A 181 -7.25 -0.39 5.36
N ALA A 182 -7.75 -1.56 5.00
CA ALA A 182 -6.91 -2.69 4.60
C ALA A 182 -6.10 -2.39 3.32
N GLU A 183 -6.68 -1.68 2.37
CA GLU A 183 -6.00 -1.20 1.17
C GLU A 183 -4.86 -0.23 1.51
N ALA A 184 -5.12 0.79 2.32
CA ALA A 184 -4.09 1.73 2.77
C ALA A 184 -2.93 1.02 3.51
N ASP A 185 -3.25 0.08 4.41
CA ASP A 185 -2.23 -0.68 5.15
C ASP A 185 -1.39 -1.57 4.21
N ALA A 186 -2.02 -2.18 3.20
CA ALA A 186 -1.34 -3.01 2.20
C ALA A 186 -0.41 -2.19 1.28
N GLU A 187 -0.86 -1.00 0.87
CA GLU A 187 -0.05 -0.07 0.06
C GLU A 187 1.15 0.46 0.87
N LEU A 188 0.96 0.81 2.16
CA LEU A 188 2.06 1.21 3.04
C LEU A 188 3.08 0.08 3.27
N ALA A 189 2.61 -1.16 3.44
CA ALA A 189 3.48 -2.32 3.55
C ALA A 189 4.29 -2.54 2.25
N SER A 190 3.66 -2.35 1.09
CA SER A 190 4.30 -2.48 -0.22
C SER A 190 5.34 -1.37 -0.45
N ALA A 191 5.02 -0.13 -0.09
CA ALA A 191 5.97 0.99 -0.11
C ALA A 191 7.18 0.71 0.79
N THR A 192 6.95 0.19 2.00
CA THR A 192 8.02 -0.16 2.94
C THR A 192 8.93 -1.24 2.36
N ALA A 193 8.37 -2.33 1.85
CA ALA A 193 9.15 -3.40 1.21
C ALA A 193 9.93 -2.91 -0.02
N ALA A 194 9.38 -1.95 -0.78
CA ALA A 194 10.07 -1.35 -1.91
C ALA A 194 11.21 -0.43 -1.46
N ARG A 195 11.04 0.33 -0.36
CA ARG A 195 12.11 1.13 0.26
C ARG A 195 13.24 0.27 0.80
N ASP A 196 12.93 -0.85 1.45
CA ASP A 196 13.94 -1.78 1.97
C ASP A 196 14.79 -2.35 0.83
N ARG A 197 14.14 -2.81 -0.26
CA ARG A 197 14.83 -3.26 -1.47
C ARG A 197 15.66 -2.15 -2.10
N HIS A 198 15.14 -0.92 -2.13
CA HIS A 198 15.88 0.22 -2.66
C HIS A 198 17.15 0.49 -1.85
N ALA A 199 17.07 0.43 -0.51
CA ALA A 199 18.22 0.59 0.37
C ALA A 199 19.25 -0.53 0.17
N GLU A 200 18.81 -1.78 -0.01
CA GLU A 200 19.71 -2.90 -0.33
C GLU A 200 20.45 -2.69 -1.66
N VAL A 201 19.76 -2.26 -2.71
CA VAL A 201 20.35 -1.97 -4.03
C VAL A 201 21.33 -0.80 -3.94
N GLN A 202 20.99 0.26 -3.21
CA GLN A 202 21.87 1.41 -2.99
C GLN A 202 23.14 1.03 -2.22
N LEU A 203 23.02 0.25 -1.15
CA LEU A 203 24.18 -0.22 -0.39
C LEU A 203 25.10 -1.11 -1.23
N ALA A 204 24.51 -1.98 -2.07
CA ALA A 204 25.27 -2.81 -3.00
C ALA A 204 26.03 -1.95 -4.03
N LEU A 205 25.39 -0.90 -4.55
CA LEU A 205 26.01 0.06 -5.47
C LEU A 205 27.17 0.82 -4.79
N GLU A 206 26.95 1.38 -3.60
CA GLU A 206 27.97 2.12 -2.84
C GLU A 206 29.18 1.25 -2.48
N THR A 207 28.94 0.03 -2.00
CA THR A 207 30.01 -0.92 -1.66
C THR A 207 30.88 -1.21 -2.87
N ARG A 208 30.24 -1.47 -4.00
CA ARG A 208 30.89 -1.80 -5.26
C ARG A 208 31.68 -0.62 -5.82
N ILE A 209 31.12 0.59 -5.81
CA ILE A 209 31.84 1.82 -6.16
C ILE A 209 33.09 2.00 -5.29
N GLY A 210 32.97 1.78 -3.98
CA GLY A 210 34.09 1.90 -3.04
C GLY A 210 35.18 0.84 -3.25
N GLU A 211 34.82 -0.40 -3.60
CA GLU A 211 35.78 -1.44 -4.00
C GLU A 211 36.57 -1.03 -5.26
N PHE A 212 35.87 -0.52 -6.28
CA PHE A 212 36.52 -0.06 -7.51
C PHE A 212 37.45 1.13 -7.31
N GLN A 213 37.05 2.12 -6.52
CA GLN A 213 37.91 3.28 -6.22
C GLN A 213 39.22 2.84 -5.57
N ARG A 214 39.15 1.93 -4.59
CA ARG A 214 40.36 1.40 -3.91
C ARG A 214 41.28 0.63 -4.86
N GLU A 215 40.72 -0.20 -5.73
CA GLU A 215 41.54 -0.97 -6.67
C GLU A 215 42.22 -0.08 -7.71
N ALA A 216 41.50 0.93 -8.24
CA ALA A 216 42.05 1.92 -9.16
C ALA A 216 43.19 2.75 -8.53
N ASP A 217 43.04 3.14 -7.25
CA ASP A 217 44.06 3.86 -6.50
C ASP A 217 45.32 3.02 -6.28
N LEU A 218 45.15 1.74 -5.93
CA LEU A 218 46.27 0.79 -5.73
C LEU A 218 47.06 0.57 -7.01
N LEU A 219 46.38 0.36 -8.15
CA LEU A 219 47.04 0.14 -9.44
C LEU A 219 47.84 1.38 -9.87
N SER A 220 47.26 2.57 -9.69
CA SER A 220 47.91 3.84 -10.03
C SER A 220 49.15 4.09 -9.17
N ALA A 221 49.10 3.75 -7.88
CA ALA A 221 50.25 3.85 -6.99
C ALA A 221 51.39 2.90 -7.38
N HIS A 222 51.06 1.65 -7.75
CA HIS A 222 52.05 0.65 -8.16
C HIS A 222 52.77 1.04 -9.45
N GLU A 223 52.05 1.53 -10.46
CA GLU A 223 52.66 2.06 -11.70
C GLU A 223 53.60 3.24 -11.42
N GLY A 224 53.19 4.18 -10.57
CA GLY A 224 54.03 5.32 -10.20
C GLY A 224 55.36 4.91 -9.54
N GLN A 225 55.33 3.85 -8.73
CA GLN A 225 56.53 3.27 -8.12
C GLN A 225 57.45 2.62 -9.16
N LEU A 226 56.90 1.82 -10.08
CA LEU A 226 57.67 1.15 -11.15
C LEU A 226 58.35 2.17 -12.09
N VAL A 227 57.62 3.20 -12.51
CA VAL A 227 58.17 4.28 -13.36
C VAL A 227 59.33 4.99 -12.65
N SER A 228 59.17 5.27 -11.35
CA SER A 228 60.22 5.92 -10.54
C SER A 228 61.48 5.05 -10.42
N LEU A 229 61.33 3.74 -10.23
CA LEU A 229 62.44 2.79 -10.15
C LEU A 229 63.23 2.71 -11.48
N ILE A 230 62.52 2.71 -12.61
CA ILE A 230 63.15 2.68 -13.93
C ILE A 230 63.89 3.99 -14.22
N MET A 231 63.29 5.14 -13.90
CA MET A 231 63.96 6.44 -14.05
C MET A 231 65.24 6.49 -13.20
N ALA A 232 65.19 6.00 -11.95
CA ALA A 232 66.35 5.95 -11.06
C ALA A 232 67.48 5.05 -11.59
N LYS A 233 67.14 3.89 -12.19
CA LYS A 233 68.12 3.00 -12.85
C LYS A 233 68.63 3.54 -14.20
N ALA A 234 67.81 4.30 -14.91
CA ALA A 234 68.15 4.89 -16.21
C ALA A 234 69.00 6.16 -16.09
N THR A 235 69.04 6.82 -14.93
CA THR A 235 70.05 7.85 -14.63
C THR A 235 71.39 7.19 -14.31
N PRO A 236 72.39 7.23 -15.21
CA PRO A 236 73.72 6.74 -14.90
C PRO A 236 74.31 7.59 -13.77
N SER A 237 74.89 6.95 -12.76
CA SER A 237 75.77 7.59 -11.80
C SER A 237 76.99 8.15 -12.54
N THR A 238 76.86 9.36 -13.09
CA THR A 238 78.00 10.19 -13.49
C THR A 238 78.66 10.73 -12.21
N THR A 239 79.24 9.83 -11.42
CA THR A 239 80.30 10.21 -10.47
C THR A 239 81.60 9.79 -11.11
N ALA A 240 82.15 10.76 -11.84
CA ALA A 240 83.48 10.72 -12.40
C ALA A 240 84.50 10.44 -11.30
N GLU A 241 85.39 9.48 -11.59
CA GLU A 241 86.70 9.37 -10.97
C GLU A 241 87.42 10.73 -11.04
N VAL A 242 88.03 11.13 -9.91
CA VAL A 242 89.10 12.14 -9.82
C VAL A 242 90.39 11.40 -9.50
#